data_AF-A0A963RCR7-F1
#
_entry.id   AF-A0A963RCR7-F1
#
_cell.length_a   1.000
_cell.length_b   1.000
_cell.length_c   1.000
_cell.angle_alpha   90.00
_cell.angle_beta   90.00
_cell.angle_gamma   90.00
#
_symmetry.space_group_name_H-M   'P 1'
#
loop_
_entity.id
_entity.type
_entity.pdbx_description
1 polymer ?
#
loop_
_entity_poly.entity_id
_entity_poly.type
_entity_poly.pdbx_seq_one_letter_code
_entity_poly.pdbx_strand_id
1 'polypeptide(L)' 'MAKKMRILILDEIEAKPGMAAQIRQAYRSDYFPAAKARGMKLEAQWQSPPAMDIAELPTTLFYLWSV' A
#
# COMPACT_ATOMS: atom_id res chain seq x y z
N MET A 1 30.13 -13.43 -0.26
CA MET A 1 29.38 -12.21 0.15
C MET A 1 28.18 -12.65 0.97
N ALA A 2 27.98 -12.08 2.17
CA ALA A 2 26.77 -12.35 2.94
C ALA A 2 25.54 -11.77 2.22
N LYS A 3 24.48 -12.55 2.07
CA LYS A 3 23.20 -12.08 1.53
C LYS A 3 22.69 -10.98 2.45
N LYS A 4 22.53 -9.75 1.95
CA LYS A 4 21.88 -8.68 2.72
C LYS A 4 20.49 -9.16 3.12
N MET A 5 20.21 -9.14 4.42
CA MET A 5 18.90 -9.49 4.95
C MET A 5 17.93 -8.37 4.56
N ARG A 6 16.91 -8.72 3.78
CA ARG A 6 15.88 -7.81 3.30
C ARG A 6 14.61 -8.09 4.08
N ILE A 7 14.07 -7.08 4.75
CA ILE A 7 12.80 -7.20 5.47
C ILE A 7 11.70 -6.76 4.53
N LEU A 8 10.61 -7.54 4.45
CA LEU A 8 9.41 -7.20 3.70
C LEU A 8 8.30 -6.79 4.67
N ILE A 9 7.63 -5.68 4.38
CA ILE A 9 6.56 -5.11 5.20
C ILE A 9 5.34 -4.94 4.30
N LEU A 10 4.21 -5.55 4.68
CA LEU A 10 2.96 -5.44 3.94
C LEU A 10 1.98 -4.57 4.73
N ASP A 11 1.59 -3.44 4.15
CA ASP A 11 0.45 -2.68 4.64
C ASP A 11 -0.81 -3.22 3.96
N GLU A 12 -1.80 -3.61 4.75
CA GLU A 12 -3.12 -4.09 4.33
C GLU A 12 -4.19 -3.16 4.90
N ILE A 13 -4.97 -2.52 4.02
CA ILE A 13 -5.94 -1.50 4.40
C ILE A 13 -7.28 -1.82 3.76
N GLU A 14 -8.27 -2.17 4.57
CA GLU A 14 -9.65 -2.30 4.10
C GLU A 14 -10.33 -0.93 4.05
N ALA A 15 -10.69 -0.50 2.83
CA ALA A 15 -11.46 0.69 2.59
C ALA A 15 -12.96 0.40 2.73
N LYS A 16 -13.69 1.31 3.39
CA LYS A 16 -15.15 1.32 3.32
C LYS A 16 -15.61 1.46 1.85
N PRO A 17 -16.80 0.95 1.50
CA PRO A 17 -17.38 1.14 0.17
C PRO A 17 -17.32 2.60 -0.30
N GLY A 18 -16.82 2.82 -1.52
CA GLY A 18 -16.67 4.16 -2.12
C GLY A 18 -15.47 4.99 -1.63
N MET A 19 -14.68 4.52 -0.65
CA MET A 19 -13.59 5.32 -0.05
C MET A 19 -12.19 4.99 -0.57
N ALA A 20 -12.04 3.94 -1.38
CA ALA A 20 -10.74 3.42 -1.82
C ALA A 20 -9.87 4.49 -2.51
N ALA A 21 -10.44 5.31 -3.39
CA ALA A 21 -9.72 6.38 -4.07
C ALA A 21 -9.15 7.43 -3.11
N GLN A 22 -9.93 7.83 -2.10
CA GLN A 22 -9.51 8.81 -1.11
C GLN A 22 -8.40 8.27 -0.22
N ILE A 23 -8.49 6.99 0.19
CA ILE A 23 -7.43 6.33 0.94
C ILE A 23 -6.15 6.23 0.10
N ARG A 24 -6.23 5.85 -1.18
CA ARG A 24 -5.05 5.84 -2.06
C ARG A 24 -4.39 7.22 -2.15
N GLN A 25 -5.20 8.28 -2.22
CA GLN A 25 -4.71 9.65 -2.25
C GLN A 25 -4.00 10.04 -0.94
N ALA A 26 -4.65 9.81 0.21
CA ALA A 26 -4.08 10.08 1.52
C ALA A 26 -2.79 9.27 1.76
N TYR A 27 -2.81 7.97 1.45
CA TYR A 27 -1.64 7.11 1.57
C TYR A 27 -0.46 7.59 0.71
N ARG A 28 -0.74 8.04 -0.53
CA ARG A 28 0.30 8.59 -1.43
C ARG A 28 0.84 9.94 -0.99
N SER A 29 -0.02 10.82 -0.46
CA SER A 29 0.36 12.19 -0.09
C SER A 29 1.03 12.26 1.28
N ASP A 30 0.55 11.48 2.24
CA ASP A 30 0.98 11.60 3.65
C ASP A 30 1.95 10.48 4.06
N TYR A 31 1.60 9.23 3.77
CA TYR A 31 2.36 8.08 4.27
C TYR A 31 3.61 7.77 3.43
N PHE A 32 3.46 7.75 2.10
CA PHE A 32 4.54 7.43 1.15
C PHE A 32 5.82 8.25 1.35
N PRO A 33 5.76 9.59 1.51
CA PRO A 33 6.95 10.40 1.75
C PRO A 33 7.65 10.02 3.05
N ALA A 34 6.89 9.81 4.12
CA ALA A 34 7.43 9.43 5.42
C ALA A 34 8.08 8.03 5.38
N ALA A 35 7.47 7.06 4.69
CA ALA A 35 8.04 5.72 4.49
C ALA A 35 9.37 5.79 3.72
N LYS A 36 9.42 6.58 2.64
CA LYS A 36 10.67 6.81 1.88
C LYS A 36 11.74 7.49 2.72
N ALA A 37 11.38 8.48 3.55
CA ALA A 37 12.32 9.16 4.44
C ALA A 37 12.94 8.20 5.49
N ARG A 38 12.24 7.12 5.85
CA ARG A 38 12.76 6.03 6.69
C ARG A 38 13.62 5.01 5.94
N GLY A 39 13.90 5.21 4.65
CA GLY A 39 14.69 4.30 3.83
C GLY A 39 13.90 3.13 3.24
N MET A 40 12.56 3.15 3.33
CA MET A 40 11.73 2.08 2.76
C MET A 40 11.61 2.24 1.24
N LYS A 41 11.64 1.11 0.52
CA LYS A 41 11.40 1.04 -0.92
C LYS A 41 10.08 0.33 -1.20
N LEU A 42 9.20 0.94 -2.00
CA LEU A 42 7.99 0.27 -2.48
C LEU A 42 8.39 -0.77 -3.53
N GLU A 43 7.92 -1.99 -3.34
CA GLU A 43 8.19 -3.13 -4.22
C GLU A 43 6.98 -3.51 -5.08
N ALA A 44 5.79 -3.44 -4.49
CA ALA A 44 4.55 -3.73 -5.20
C ALA A 44 3.36 -3.01 -4.56
N GLN A 45 2.32 -2.80 -5.35
CA GLN A 45 1.03 -2.31 -4.90
C GLN A 45 -0.08 -3.04 -5.68
N TRP A 46 -1.16 -3.41 -5.00
CA TRP A 46 -2.32 -4.03 -5.60
C TRP A 46 -3.57 -3.80 -4.75
N GLN A 47 -4.71 -4.31 -5.21
CA GLN A 47 -5.97 -4.24 -4.49
C GLN A 47 -6.85 -5.47 -4.71
N SER A 48 -7.84 -5.66 -3.85
CA SER A 48 -8.93 -6.62 -3.98
C SER A 48 -10.26 -5.91 -3.75
N PRO A 49 -11.26 -6.01 -4.65
CA PRO A 49 -11.24 -6.69 -5.94
C PRO A 49 -10.18 -6.13 -6.91
N PRO A 50 -9.63 -6.96 -7.81
CA PRO A 50 -8.58 -6.50 -8.72
C PRO A 50 -9.12 -5.51 -9.75
N ALA A 51 -8.27 -4.57 -10.16
CA ALA A 51 -8.45 -3.63 -11.28
C ALA A 51 -9.58 -2.59 -11.18
N MET A 52 -10.51 -2.68 -10.22
CA MET A 52 -11.58 -1.69 -10.06
C MET A 52 -12.02 -1.50 -8.62
N ASP A 53 -12.55 -0.31 -8.37
CA ASP A 53 -13.34 -0.04 -7.17
C ASP A 53 -14.81 -0.26 -7.51
N ILE A 54 -15.50 -1.05 -6.68
CA ILE A 54 -16.94 -1.25 -6.78
C ILE A 54 -17.54 -0.46 -5.63
N ALA A 55 -18.33 0.57 -5.93
CA ALA A 55 -18.76 1.57 -4.95
C ALA A 55 -19.50 0.97 -3.76
N GLU A 56 -20.18 -0.16 -3.96
CA GLU A 56 -20.98 -0.88 -2.98
C GLU A 56 -20.17 -1.91 -2.17
N LEU A 57 -18.95 -2.24 -2.61
CA LEU A 57 -18.12 -3.26 -1.96
C LEU A 57 -16.89 -2.63 -1.29
N PRO A 58 -16.40 -3.21 -0.19
CA PRO A 58 -15.10 -2.87 0.35
C PRO A 58 -13.99 -3.13 -0.67
N THR A 59 -12.93 -2.32 -0.62
CA THR A 59 -11.70 -2.56 -1.37
C THR A 59 -10.55 -2.69 -0.38
N THR A 60 -9.82 -3.80 -0.40
CA THR A 60 -8.56 -3.92 0.34
C THR A 60 -7.41 -3.44 -0.53
N LEU A 61 -6.64 -2.50 -0.02
CA LEU A 61 -5.43 -1.96 -0.66
C LEU A 61 -4.20 -2.58 -0.02
N PHE A 62 -3.22 -2.93 -0.85
CA PHE A 62 -1.99 -3.57 -0.42
C PHE A 62 -0.77 -2.80 -0.91
N TYR A 63 0.19 -2.57 -0.01
CA TYR A 63 1.47 -1.94 -0.33
C TYR A 63 2.61 -2.74 0.28
N LEU A 64 3.45 -3.32 -0.57
CA LEU A 64 4.62 -4.09 -0.16
C LEU A 64 5.85 -3.18 -0.17
N TRP A 65 6.49 -3.05 0.98
CA TRP A 65 7.73 -2.31 1.18
C TRP A 65 8.90 -3.23 1.50
N SER A 66 10.11 -2.73 1.30
CA SER A 66 11.32 -3.36 1.82
C SER A 66 12.29 -2.37 2.45
N VAL A 67 13.08 -2.88 3.42
CA VAL A 67 14.21 -2.21 4.07
C VAL A 67 15.43 -3.12 4.10
#